data_AF-C6W7E0-F1
#
_entry.id   AF-C6W7E0-F1
#
_cell.length_a   1.000
_cell.length_b   1.000
_cell.length_c   1.000
_cell.angle_alpha   90.00
_cell.angle_beta   90.00
_cell.angle_gamma   90.00
#
_symmetry.space_group_name_H-M   'P 1'
#
loop_
_entity.id
_entity.type
_entity.pdbx_description
1 polymer ?
#
loop_
_entity_poly.entity_id
_entity_poly.type
_entity_poly.pdbx_seq_one_letter_code
_entity_poly.pdbx_strand_id
1 'polypeptide(L)'
;MNVVLDTNVLLVSLPSHSQYHPIFLGLLRKDYNLFFTNEILAEEQIGRRLGVERTELQLSQLLFLSNVHAIEPFYHWQLIAQDPDDDKFVDCAVACGADFLVTKTP
;
A
#
# COMPACT_ATOMS: atom_id res chain seq x y z
N MET A 1 -2.00 11.19 9.89
CA MET A 1 -1.46 9.86 10.19
C MET A 1 -0.89 9.29 8.91
N ASN A 2 0.39 8.93 8.91
CA ASN A 2 1.11 8.37 7.77
C ASN A 2 1.05 6.84 7.87
N VAL A 3 0.60 6.19 6.80
CA VAL A 3 0.35 4.75 6.78
C VAL A 3 1.01 4.14 5.55
N VAL A 4 1.68 3.01 5.74
CA VAL A 4 2.11 2.11 4.67
C VAL A 4 1.23 0.86 4.74
N LEU A 5 0.68 0.46 3.59
CA LEU A 5 -0.13 -0.74 3.47
C LEU A 5 0.61 -1.77 2.62
N ASP A 6 0.63 -3.00 3.10
CA ASP A 6 0.87 -4.18 2.28
C ASP A 6 -0.13 -4.24 1.12
N THR A 7 0.34 -4.68 -0.05
CA THR A 7 -0.49 -4.74 -1.26
C THR A 7 -1.67 -5.68 -1.09
N ASN A 8 -1.53 -6.78 -0.35
CA ASN A 8 -2.61 -7.70 -0.06
C ASN A 8 -3.70 -7.00 0.77
N VAL A 9 -3.33 -6.23 1.78
CA VAL A 9 -4.26 -5.45 2.61
C VAL A 9 -4.99 -4.42 1.76
N LEU A 10 -4.27 -3.70 0.90
CA LEU A 10 -4.85 -2.74 -0.03
C LEU A 10 -5.87 -3.42 -0.95
N LEU A 11 -5.47 -4.49 -1.63
CA LEU A 11 -6.29 -5.19 -2.61
C LEU A 11 -7.55 -5.79 -2.00
N VAL A 12 -7.48 -6.39 -0.80
CA VAL A 12 -8.67 -6.91 -0.13
C VAL A 12 -9.60 -5.81 0.39
N SER A 13 -9.12 -4.57 0.54
CA SER A 13 -9.95 -3.44 0.96
C SER A 13 -10.77 -2.80 -0.17
N LEU A 14 -10.37 -2.98 -1.44
CA LEU A 14 -11.03 -2.34 -2.58
C LEU A 14 -12.50 -2.77 -2.79
N PRO A 15 -12.87 -4.06 -2.68
CA PRO A 15 -14.24 -4.49 -2.94
C PRO A 15 -15.21 -3.98 -1.86
N SER A 16 -16.35 -3.44 -2.28
CA SER A 16 -17.36 -2.86 -1.37
C SER A 16 -18.00 -3.87 -0.40
N HIS A 17 -17.93 -5.17 -0.70
CA HIS A 17 -18.43 -6.24 0.17
C HIS A 17 -17.35 -6.79 1.12
N SER A 18 -16.11 -6.33 1.03
CA SER A 18 -15.05 -6.75 1.92
C SER A 18 -15.26 -6.21 3.33
N GLN A 19 -15.02 -7.04 4.34
CA GLN A 19 -14.97 -6.58 5.73
C GLN A 19 -13.88 -5.51 5.97
N TYR A 20 -12.85 -5.48 5.11
CA TYR A 20 -11.75 -4.52 5.16
C TYR A 20 -12.01 -3.25 4.34
N HIS A 21 -13.17 -3.13 3.68
CA HIS A 21 -13.55 -1.95 2.92
C HIS A 21 -13.48 -0.62 3.69
N PRO A 22 -13.69 -0.57 5.03
CA PRO A 22 -13.47 0.65 5.80
C PRO A 22 -12.06 1.27 5.65
N ILE A 23 -11.03 0.48 5.33
CA ILE A 23 -9.67 0.99 5.05
C ILE A 23 -9.72 1.90 3.82
N PHE A 24 -10.24 1.41 2.69
CA PHE A 24 -10.38 2.19 1.46
C PHE A 24 -11.30 3.40 1.64
N LEU A 25 -12.41 3.26 2.38
CA LEU A 25 -13.28 4.40 2.70
C LEU A 25 -12.60 5.47 3.57
N GLY A 26 -11.72 5.06 4.50
CA GLY A 26 -10.90 6.00 5.28
C GLY A 26 -9.93 6.78 4.39
N LEU A 27 -9.33 6.10 3.40
CA LEU A 27 -8.46 6.76 2.43
C LEU A 27 -9.22 7.80 1.60
N LEU A 28 -10.40 7.46 1.08
CA LEU A 28 -11.25 8.38 0.31
C LEU A 28 -11.70 9.60 1.14
N ARG A 29 -11.94 9.41 2.44
CA ARG A 29 -12.30 10.47 3.39
C ARG A 29 -11.11 11.31 3.86
N LYS A 30 -9.89 10.92 3.46
CA LYS A 30 -8.63 11.54 3.89
C LYS A 30 -8.37 11.45 5.39
N ASP A 31 -8.84 10.38 6.02
CA ASP A 31 -8.62 10.11 7.45
C ASP A 31 -7.12 9.82 7.73
N TYR A 32 -6.36 9.41 6.71
CA TYR A 32 -4.92 9.18 6.77
C TYR A 32 -4.24 9.41 5.41
N ASN A 33 -2.91 9.52 5.43
CA ASN A 33 -2.05 9.60 4.27
C ASN A 33 -1.48 8.21 3.97
N LEU A 34 -1.59 7.74 2.73
CA LEU A 34 -1.03 6.48 2.28
C LEU A 34 0.29 6.74 1.54
N PHE A 35 1.34 6.03 1.94
CA PHE A 35 2.65 6.08 1.30
C PHE A 35 2.97 4.74 0.63
N PHE A 36 3.63 4.80 -0.52
CA PHE A 36 4.11 3.63 -1.26
C PHE A 36 5.36 3.99 -2.07
N THR A 37 6.08 2.97 -2.51
CA THR A 37 7.24 3.10 -3.39
C THR A 37 6.94 2.50 -4.76
N ASN A 38 7.81 2.76 -5.74
CA ASN A 38 7.73 2.10 -7.04
C ASN A 38 7.84 0.57 -6.90
N GLU A 39 8.66 0.08 -5.96
CA GLU A 39 8.79 -1.36 -5.69
C GLU A 39 7.51 -1.98 -5.14
N ILE A 40 6.81 -1.28 -4.23
CA ILE A 40 5.50 -1.72 -3.72
C ILE A 40 4.46 -1.75 -4.84
N LEU A 41 4.44 -0.74 -5.73
CA LEU A 41 3.53 -0.74 -6.88
C LEU A 41 3.83 -1.86 -7.88
N ALA A 42 5.10 -2.24 -8.00
CA ALA A 42 5.55 -3.29 -8.91
C ALA A 42 5.28 -4.72 -8.39
N GLU A 43 4.72 -4.88 -7.20
CA GLU A 43 4.41 -6.19 -6.66
C GLU A 43 3.51 -7.02 -7.57
N GLU A 44 3.80 -8.33 -7.58
CA GLU A 44 3.08 -9.28 -8.41
C GLU A 44 1.57 -9.28 -8.14
N GLN A 45 1.15 -9.10 -6.89
CA GLN A 45 -0.28 -9.08 -6.54
C GLN A 45 -1.02 -7.89 -7.15
N ILE A 46 -0.36 -6.73 -7.23
CA ILE A 46 -0.91 -5.57 -7.95
C ILE A 46 -0.91 -5.86 -9.44
N GLY A 47 0.21 -6.36 -9.99
CA GLY A 47 0.34 -6.74 -11.39
C GLY A 47 -0.75 -7.71 -11.87
N ARG A 48 -1.07 -8.75 -11.09
CA ARG A 48 -2.13 -9.73 -11.38
C ARG A 48 -3.54 -9.15 -11.35
N ARG A 49 -3.73 -8.00 -10.70
CA ARG A 49 -5.02 -7.32 -10.57
C ARG A 49 -5.21 -6.21 -11.59
N LEU A 50 -4.13 -5.67 -12.15
CA LEU A 50 -4.16 -4.83 -13.35
C LEU A 50 -4.73 -5.65 -14.52
N GLY A 51 -5.74 -5.12 -15.23
CA GLY A 51 -6.53 -5.85 -16.22
C GLY A 51 -7.87 -6.40 -15.71
N VAL A 52 -8.13 -6.38 -14.40
CA VAL A 52 -9.48 -6.50 -13.86
C VAL A 52 -10.09 -5.11 -13.83
N GLU A 53 -10.92 -4.79 -14.83
CA GLU A 53 -11.43 -3.44 -15.13
C GLU A 53 -11.86 -2.64 -13.89
N ARG A 54 -12.63 -3.26 -12.99
CA ARG A 54 -13.10 -2.62 -11.76
C ARG A 54 -11.96 -2.30 -10.78
N THR A 55 -11.03 -3.23 -10.57
CA THR A 55 -9.92 -3.07 -9.62
C THR A 55 -8.90 -2.06 -10.14
N GLU A 56 -8.62 -2.11 -11.44
CA GLU A 56 -7.74 -1.17 -12.13
C GLU A 56 -8.25 0.27 -12.05
N LEU A 57 -9.57 0.46 -12.21
CA LEU A 57 -10.18 1.78 -12.03
C LEU A 57 -10.01 2.29 -10.59
N GLN A 58 -10.19 1.44 -9.58
CA GLN A 58 -10.03 1.84 -8.18
C GLN A 58 -8.57 2.14 -7.81
N LEU A 59 -7.62 1.34 -8.32
CA LEU A 59 -6.19 1.55 -8.12
C LEU A 59 -5.70 2.82 -8.82
N SER A 60 -6.12 3.07 -10.06
CA SER A 60 -5.77 4.31 -10.77
C SER A 60 -6.35 5.54 -10.06
N GLN A 61 -7.61 5.50 -9.64
CA GLN A 61 -8.23 6.57 -8.84
C GLN A 61 -7.45 6.87 -7.55
N LEU A 62 -6.96 5.83 -6.88
CA LEU A 62 -6.19 5.95 -5.66
C LEU A 62 -4.93 6.77 -5.87
N LEU A 63 -4.20 6.56 -6.97
CA LEU A 63 -2.99 7.32 -7.30
C LEU A 63 -3.24 8.82 -7.56
N PHE A 64 -4.48 9.22 -7.84
CA PHE A 64 -4.85 10.63 -8.01
C PHE A 64 -5.34 11.31 -6.72
N LEU A 65 -5.44 10.58 -5.60
CA LEU A 65 -5.85 11.16 -4.33
C LEU A 65 -4.74 12.03 -3.73
N SER A 66 -5.11 13.19 -3.16
CA SER A 66 -4.14 14.15 -2.61
C SER A 66 -3.41 13.66 -1.35
N ASN A 67 -3.94 12.63 -0.69
CA ASN A 67 -3.40 11.98 0.51
C ASN A 67 -2.75 10.63 0.19
N VAL A 68 -2.33 10.43 -1.06
CA VAL A 68 -1.65 9.24 -1.55
C VAL A 68 -0.31 9.71 -2.14
N HIS A 69 0.79 9.18 -1.63
CA HIS A 69 2.13 9.70 -1.85
C HIS A 69 3.09 8.61 -2.31
N ALA A 70 3.62 8.76 -3.52
CA ALA A 70 4.76 7.98 -4.00
C ALA A 70 6.04 8.57 -3.42
N ILE A 71 6.89 7.72 -2.82
CA ILE A 71 8.20 8.09 -2.30
C ILE A 71 9.28 7.12 -2.79
N GLU A 72 10.52 7.56 -2.74
CA GLU A 72 11.70 6.76 -3.09
C GLU A 72 12.58 6.64 -1.83
N PRO A 73 12.73 5.44 -1.23
CA PRO A 73 13.65 5.23 -0.12
C PRO A 73 15.10 5.31 -0.61
N PHE A 74 15.94 6.07 0.11
CA PHE A 74 17.37 6.17 -0.21
C PHE A 74 18.24 5.16 0.52
N TYR A 75 17.69 4.50 1.55
CA TYR A 75 18.37 3.53 2.38
C TYR A 75 17.55 2.25 2.47
N HIS A 76 18.21 1.13 2.21
CA HIS A 76 17.64 -0.21 2.34
C HIS A 76 18.19 -0.83 3.61
N TRP A 77 17.32 -1.04 4.59
CA TRP A 77 17.75 -1.44 5.93
C TRP A 77 17.99 -2.93 6.08
N GLN A 78 17.39 -3.75 5.20
CA GLN A 78 17.56 -5.21 5.17
C GLN A 78 17.28 -5.86 6.53
N LEU A 79 16.16 -5.47 7.16
CA LEU A 79 15.82 -5.88 8.53
C LEU A 79 15.11 -7.24 8.55
N ILE A 80 14.46 -7.64 7.45
CA ILE A 80 13.66 -8.86 7.38
C ILE A 80 14.46 -9.96 6.69
N ALA A 81 15.41 -10.56 7.41
CA ALA A 81 16.26 -11.63 6.87
C ALA A 81 15.49 -12.90 6.44
N GLN A 82 14.28 -13.11 6.96
CA GLN A 82 13.46 -14.28 6.66
C GLN A 82 12.66 -14.13 5.36
N ASP A 83 12.32 -12.90 4.99
CA ASP A 83 11.66 -12.55 3.74
C ASP A 83 12.16 -11.17 3.26
N PRO A 84 13.29 -11.13 2.54
CA PRO A 84 13.87 -9.87 2.09
C PRO A 84 12.99 -9.10 1.10
N ASP A 85 11.94 -9.71 0.54
CA ASP A 85 11.01 -8.98 -0.32
C ASP A 85 10.21 -7.97 0.54
N ASP A 86 9.84 -8.33 1.77
CA ASP A 86 9.06 -7.46 2.67
C ASP A 86 9.84 -6.22 3.15
N ASP A 87 11.16 -6.19 3.00
CA ASP A 87 11.98 -5.02 3.35
C ASP A 87 11.50 -3.76 2.62
N LYS A 88 10.95 -3.89 1.40
CA LYS A 88 10.40 -2.75 0.64
C LYS A 88 9.32 -1.96 1.41
N PHE A 89 8.53 -2.65 2.24
CA PHE A 89 7.49 -2.02 3.06
C PHE A 89 8.08 -1.34 4.30
N VAL A 90 9.10 -1.95 4.90
CA VAL A 90 9.82 -1.37 6.05
C VAL A 90 10.60 -0.14 5.63
N ASP A 91 11.33 -0.22 4.51
CA ASP A 91 12.09 0.88 3.95
C ASP A 91 11.16 2.07 3.61
N CYS A 92 9.98 1.79 3.04
CA CYS A 92 8.94 2.80 2.85
C CYS A 92 8.47 3.42 4.18
N ALA A 93 8.17 2.58 5.17
CA ALA A 93 7.67 3.03 6.47
C ALA A 93 8.68 3.91 7.21
N VAL A 94 9.96 3.55 7.18
CA VAL A 94 11.04 4.36 7.78
C VAL A 94 11.21 5.66 6.99
N ALA A 95 11.21 5.61 5.65
CA ALA A 95 11.44 6.79 4.81
C ALA A 95 10.35 7.86 4.95
N CYS A 96 9.07 7.47 5.13
CA CYS A 96 7.98 8.42 5.32
C CYS A 96 7.68 8.77 6.80
N GLY A 97 8.39 8.15 7.75
CA GLY A 97 8.05 8.24 9.17
C GLY A 97 6.62 7.78 9.44
N ALA A 98 6.29 6.56 9.00
CA ALA A 98 4.96 5.98 9.15
C ALA A 98 4.57 5.85 10.63
N ASP A 99 3.32 6.21 10.94
CA ASP A 99 2.70 5.89 12.22
C ASP A 99 2.31 4.40 12.26
N PHE A 100 1.95 3.83 11.10
CA PHE A 100 1.52 2.44 10.96
C PHE A 100 2.06 1.80 9.69
N LEU A 101 2.57 0.56 9.83
CA LEU A 101 2.77 -0.39 8.75
C LEU A 101 1.74 -1.52 8.94
N VAL A 102 0.81 -1.67 8.01
CA VAL A 102 -0.26 -2.67 8.08
C VAL A 102 0.01 -3.77 7.06
N THR A 103 0.35 -4.95 7.56
CA THR A 103 0.63 -6.15 6.74
C THR A 103 -0.38 -7.25 7.01
N LYS A 104 -0.54 -8.16 6.03
CA LYS A 104 -1.26 -9.42 6.24
C LYS A 104 -0.24 -10.54 6.39
N THR A 105 0.03 -10.94 7.63
CA THR A 105 0.79 -12.16 7.90
C THR A 105 -0.04 -13.41 7.59
N PRO A 106 0.55 -14.48 7.02
CA PRO A 106 0.16 -15.84 7.32
C PRO A 106 0.53 -16.24 8.76
#